data_AF-A0A497FRV0-F1
#
_entry.id   AF-A0A497FRV0-F1
#
_cell.length_a   1.000
_cell.length_b   1.000
_cell.length_c   1.000
_cell.angle_alpha   90.00
_cell.angle_beta   90.00
_cell.angle_gamma   90.00
#
_symmetry.space_group_name_H-M   'P 1'
#
loop_
_entity.id
_entity.type
_entity.pdbx_description
1 polymer ?
#
loop_
_entity_poly.entity_id
_entity_poly.type
_entity_poly.pdbx_seq_one_letter_code
_entity_poly.pdbx_strand_id
1 'polypeptide(L)'
;MVLCYIYINCIGMLMVEAVLFDLHGTLAYVDNPVSDIEISEYLFSRGYEVSPQQLKAACFFVSMIDYPRYGYKSWNSYFLRIFWRLNVKVDKETLNSIVKLLQDRPYRLYSDAAEAVVYAKQHGFKTAIATTIAYFSLKRQLIQLKNTLTSS
;
A
#
# COMPACT_ATOMS: atom_id res chain seq x y z
N MET A 1 19.88 18.53 -15.83
CA MET A 1 19.22 18.76 -14.52
C MET A 1 18.64 20.16 -14.56
N VAL A 2 17.37 20.30 -14.93
CA VAL A 2 16.72 21.61 -15.10
C VAL A 2 15.97 21.91 -13.81
N LEU A 3 16.53 22.80 -12.99
CA LEU A 3 15.79 23.42 -11.89
C LEU A 3 14.87 24.49 -12.48
N CYS A 4 13.57 24.22 -12.49
CA CYS A 4 12.55 25.21 -12.80
C CYS A 4 12.15 25.90 -11.48
N TYR A 5 12.74 27.06 -11.20
CA TYR A 5 12.30 27.93 -10.11
C TYR A 5 11.02 28.65 -10.56
N ILE A 6 9.86 28.19 -10.08
CA ILE A 6 8.64 28.99 -10.17
C ILE A 6 8.66 29.97 -8.99
N TYR A 7 9.04 31.22 -9.26
CA TYR A 7 8.81 32.34 -8.36
C TYR A 7 7.31 32.66 -8.36
N ILE A 8 6.58 32.16 -7.37
CA ILE A 8 5.21 32.62 -7.09
C ILE A 8 5.33 33.74 -6.06
N ASN A 9 5.18 34.99 -6.51
CA ASN A 9 4.92 36.13 -5.64
C ASN A 9 3.49 36.01 -5.07
N CYS A 10 3.32 35.29 -3.95
CA CYS A 10 2.08 35.27 -3.20
C CYS A 10 2.07 36.42 -2.17
N ILE A 11 1.27 37.47 -2.42
CA ILE A 11 0.97 38.57 -1.48
C ILE A 11 -0.11 38.10 -0.46
N GLY A 12 0.11 36.93 0.12
CA GLY A 12 -0.78 36.31 1.09
C GLY A 12 -0.05 35.10 1.64
N MET A 13 0.26 35.13 2.94
CA MET A 13 0.93 34.02 3.61
C MET A 13 0.02 32.79 3.50
N LEU A 14 0.37 31.86 2.61
CA LEU A 14 -0.34 30.59 2.48
C LEU A 14 -0.15 29.82 3.79
N MET A 15 -1.16 29.85 4.65
CA MET A 15 -1.16 29.07 5.88
C MET A 15 -1.54 27.63 5.54
N VAL A 16 -0.63 26.70 5.80
CA VAL A 16 -0.92 25.27 5.72
C VAL A 16 -1.79 24.89 6.92
N GLU A 17 -2.94 24.28 6.69
CA GLU A 17 -3.87 23.88 7.77
C GLU A 17 -3.86 22.37 8.07
N ALA A 18 -3.36 21.57 7.13
CA ALA A 18 -3.45 20.11 7.20
C ALA A 18 -2.24 19.43 6.57
N VAL A 19 -1.90 18.25 7.11
CA VAL A 19 -0.87 17.35 6.57
C VAL A 19 -1.53 16.00 6.29
N LEU A 20 -1.49 15.58 5.02
CA LEU A 20 -1.86 14.24 4.60
C LEU A 20 -0.58 13.43 4.44
N PHE A 21 -0.43 12.41 5.27
CA PHE A 21 0.68 11.48 5.16
C PHE A 21 0.32 10.39 4.17
N ASP A 22 1.13 10.21 3.13
CA ASP A 22 1.15 8.92 2.44
C ASP A 22 1.62 7.84 3.43
N LEU A 23 1.25 6.59 3.17
CA LEU A 23 1.68 5.48 4.00
C LEU A 23 2.91 4.77 3.42
N HIS A 24 2.86 4.33 2.16
CA HIS A 24 3.89 3.48 1.59
C HIS A 24 5.18 4.28 1.35
N GLY A 25 6.30 3.84 1.90
CA GLY A 25 7.57 4.55 1.76
C GLY A 25 7.66 5.85 2.58
N THR A 26 6.59 6.25 3.27
CA THR A 26 6.55 7.46 4.13
C THR A 26 6.40 7.10 5.61
N LEU A 27 5.33 6.39 5.98
CA LEU A 27 5.11 5.93 7.37
C LEU A 27 5.38 4.44 7.55
N ALA A 28 5.28 3.66 6.48
CA ALA A 28 5.45 2.22 6.50
C ALA A 28 6.20 1.71 5.28
N TYR A 29 6.90 0.59 5.43
CA TYR A 29 7.63 -0.10 4.38
C TYR A 29 7.44 -1.62 4.48
N VAL A 30 7.78 -2.34 3.42
CA VAL A 30 7.92 -3.80 3.45
C VAL A 30 9.40 -4.11 3.31
N ASP A 31 9.95 -4.86 4.25
CA ASP A 31 11.31 -5.38 4.16
C ASP A 31 11.34 -6.51 3.13
N ASN A 32 12.20 -6.39 2.11
CA ASN A 32 12.28 -7.30 0.96
C ASN A 32 10.90 -7.62 0.32
N PRO A 33 10.24 -6.65 -0.35
CA PRO A 33 8.89 -6.84 -0.88
C PRO A 33 8.84 -7.97 -1.91
N VAL A 34 7.75 -8.74 -1.88
CA VAL A 34 7.46 -9.74 -2.92
C VAL A 34 7.32 -9.01 -4.26
N SER A 35 8.17 -9.35 -5.23
CA SER A 35 8.14 -8.70 -6.54
C SER A 35 7.10 -9.34 -7.46
N ASP A 36 6.62 -8.57 -8.44
CA ASP A 36 5.77 -9.12 -9.51
C ASP A 36 6.49 -10.23 -10.28
N ILE A 37 7.82 -10.15 -10.40
CA ILE A 37 8.67 -11.17 -11.05
C ILE A 37 8.60 -12.48 -10.27
N GLU A 38 8.79 -12.43 -8.95
CA GLU A 38 8.77 -13.61 -8.09
C GLU A 38 7.42 -14.35 -8.14
N ILE A 39 6.31 -13.62 -8.10
CA ILE A 39 4.97 -14.22 -8.21
C ILE A 39 4.76 -14.79 -9.61
N SER A 40 5.17 -14.08 -10.67
CA SER A 40 5.07 -14.56 -12.04
C SER A 40 5.91 -15.80 -12.31
N GLU A 41 7.14 -15.87 -11.82
CA GLU A 41 8.00 -17.06 -11.92
C GLU A 41 7.38 -18.24 -11.18
N TYR A 42 6.82 -18.01 -9.99
CA TYR A 42 6.10 -19.04 -9.26
C TYR A 42 4.87 -19.54 -10.03
N LEU A 43 4.06 -18.63 -10.58
CA LEU A 43 2.91 -18.97 -11.42
C LEU A 43 3.32 -19.77 -12.66
N PHE A 44 4.37 -19.33 -13.35
CA PHE A 44 4.92 -20.01 -14.52
C PHE A 44 5.40 -21.43 -14.18
N SER A 45 6.08 -21.61 -13.04
CA SER A 45 6.52 -22.92 -12.54
C SER A 45 5.36 -23.90 -12.29
N ARG A 46 4.14 -23.36 -12.10
CA ARG A 46 2.89 -24.10 -11.87
C ARG A 46 2.03 -24.22 -13.14
N GLY A 47 2.53 -23.78 -14.30
CA GLY A 47 1.84 -23.86 -15.59
C GLY A 47 0.92 -22.69 -15.91
N TYR A 48 1.02 -21.58 -15.16
CA TYR A 48 0.24 -20.36 -15.42
C TYR A 48 1.08 -19.30 -16.14
N GLU A 49 0.74 -19.02 -17.39
CA GLU A 49 1.42 -18.01 -18.21
C GLU A 49 0.95 -16.59 -17.86
N VAL A 50 1.48 -16.05 -16.75
CA VAL A 50 1.22 -14.68 -16.32
C VAL A 50 2.54 -13.91 -16.25
N SER A 51 2.73 -12.95 -17.15
CA SER A 51 3.93 -12.12 -17.13
C SER A 51 3.94 -11.13 -15.96
N PRO A 52 5.11 -10.68 -15.50
CA PRO A 52 5.19 -9.68 -14.43
C PRO A 52 4.43 -8.39 -14.77
N GLN A 53 4.40 -8.00 -16.05
CA GLN A 53 3.69 -6.80 -16.52
C GLN A 53 2.16 -6.98 -16.45
N GLN A 54 1.65 -8.16 -16.81
CA GLN A 54 0.23 -8.48 -16.67
C GLN A 54 -0.18 -8.47 -15.20
N LEU A 55 0.60 -9.11 -14.34
CA LEU A 55 0.34 -9.15 -12.90
C LEU A 55 0.34 -7.75 -12.31
N LYS A 56 1.37 -6.95 -12.59
CA LYS A 56 1.48 -5.56 -12.13
C LYS A 56 0.27 -4.71 -12.54
N ALA A 57 -0.13 -4.81 -13.81
CA ALA A 57 -1.30 -4.09 -14.32
C ALA A 57 -2.58 -4.53 -13.61
N ALA A 58 -2.81 -5.83 -13.45
CA ALA A 58 -3.97 -6.36 -12.76
C ALA A 58 -4.00 -5.94 -11.29
N CYS A 59 -2.89 -6.04 -10.56
CA CYS A 59 -2.75 -5.54 -9.19
C CYS A 59 -3.11 -4.05 -9.09
N PHE A 60 -2.61 -3.22 -10.02
CA PHE A 60 -2.93 -1.79 -10.06
C PHE A 60 -4.43 -1.54 -10.26
N PHE A 61 -5.06 -2.20 -11.24
CA PHE A 61 -6.50 -2.08 -11.47
C PHE A 61 -7.33 -2.54 -10.26
N VAL A 62 -6.91 -3.63 -9.62
CA VAL A 62 -7.60 -4.12 -8.42
C VAL A 62 -7.46 -3.14 -7.27
N SER A 63 -6.28 -2.56 -7.04
CA SER A 63 -6.07 -1.53 -6.01
C SER A 63 -6.89 -0.27 -6.25
N MET A 64 -6.92 0.21 -7.50
CA MET A 64 -7.47 1.54 -7.81
C MET A 64 -8.97 1.54 -8.11
N ILE A 65 -9.51 0.43 -8.61
CA ILE A 65 -10.91 0.36 -9.07
C ILE A 65 -11.71 -0.64 -8.26
N ASP A 66 -11.24 -1.89 -8.17
CA ASP A 66 -12.02 -2.95 -7.55
C ASP A 66 -12.06 -2.82 -6.02
N TYR A 67 -10.93 -2.53 -5.40
CA TYR A 67 -10.82 -2.46 -3.95
C TYR A 67 -11.67 -1.35 -3.33
N PRO A 68 -11.69 -0.09 -3.82
CA PRO A 68 -12.58 0.95 -3.30
C PRO A 68 -14.07 0.59 -3.44
N ARG A 69 -14.42 -0.20 -4.45
CA ARG A 69 -15.81 -0.61 -4.70
C ARG A 69 -16.26 -1.79 -3.84
N TYR A 70 -15.37 -2.77 -3.61
CA TYR A 70 -15.73 -4.07 -3.03
C TYR A 70 -15.12 -4.34 -1.65
N GLY A 71 -14.07 -3.62 -1.25
CA GLY A 71 -13.51 -3.68 0.11
C GLY A 71 -13.02 -5.05 0.54
N TYR A 72 -12.20 -5.72 -0.29
CA TYR A 72 -11.65 -7.06 -0.01
C TYR A 72 -11.02 -7.15 1.39
N LYS A 73 -11.22 -8.26 2.09
CA LYS A 73 -10.87 -8.39 3.51
C LYS A 73 -9.66 -9.28 3.78
N SER A 74 -9.07 -9.86 2.74
CA SER A 74 -7.93 -10.77 2.84
C SER A 74 -7.17 -10.85 1.53
N TRP A 75 -5.89 -11.27 1.61
CA TRP A 75 -5.07 -11.58 0.43
C TRP A 75 -5.75 -12.59 -0.50
N ASN A 76 -6.43 -13.60 0.04
CA ASN A 76 -7.21 -14.56 -0.74
C ASN A 76 -8.26 -13.87 -1.62
N SER A 77 -9.16 -13.08 -1.03
CA SER A 77 -10.22 -12.39 -1.78
C SER A 77 -9.67 -11.37 -2.77
N TYR A 78 -8.53 -10.75 -2.43
CA TYR A 78 -7.86 -9.76 -3.26
C TYR A 78 -7.19 -10.40 -4.48
N PHE A 79 -6.42 -11.49 -4.30
CA PHE A 79 -5.79 -12.23 -5.40
C PHE A 79 -6.77 -12.97 -6.29
N LEU A 80 -7.89 -13.47 -5.74
CA LEU A 80 -8.97 -14.01 -6.57
C LEU A 80 -9.50 -12.98 -7.56
N ARG A 81 -9.59 -11.69 -7.17
CA ARG A 81 -9.97 -10.62 -8.10
C ARG A 81 -8.88 -10.33 -9.13
N ILE A 82 -7.60 -10.37 -8.74
CA ILE A 82 -6.48 -10.21 -9.67
C ILE A 82 -6.52 -11.31 -10.74
N PHE A 83 -6.65 -12.57 -10.34
CA PHE A 83 -6.72 -13.69 -11.27
C PHE A 83 -7.97 -13.63 -12.16
N TRP A 84 -9.10 -13.15 -11.62
CA TRP A 84 -10.29 -12.87 -12.42
C TRP A 84 -10.04 -11.80 -13.50
N ARG A 85 -9.35 -10.70 -13.17
CA ARG A 85 -8.96 -9.65 -14.14
C ARG A 85 -8.01 -10.18 -15.21
N LEU A 86 -7.15 -11.13 -14.85
CA LEU A 86 -6.21 -11.80 -15.76
C LEU A 86 -6.87 -12.90 -16.61
N ASN A 87 -8.12 -13.26 -16.34
CA ASN A 87 -8.80 -14.40 -16.95
C ASN A 87 -8.05 -15.73 -16.74
N VAL A 88 -7.42 -15.90 -15.57
CA VAL A 88 -6.68 -17.11 -15.19
C VAL A 88 -7.38 -17.78 -14.00
N LYS A 89 -7.61 -19.09 -14.09
CA LYS A 89 -8.15 -19.89 -12.99
C LYS A 89 -7.03 -20.63 -12.27
N VAL A 90 -6.55 -20.04 -11.19
CA VAL A 90 -5.50 -20.63 -10.34
C VAL A 90 -6.12 -21.62 -9.34
N ASP A 91 -5.44 -22.75 -9.10
CA ASP A 91 -5.86 -23.73 -8.11
C ASP A 91 -5.66 -23.23 -6.66
N LYS A 92 -6.30 -23.90 -5.70
CA LYS A 92 -6.29 -23.47 -4.30
C LYS A 92 -4.89 -23.54 -3.66
N GLU A 93 -4.09 -24.54 -4.01
CA GLU A 93 -2.73 -24.71 -3.48
C GLU A 93 -1.85 -23.55 -3.95
N THR A 94 -1.86 -23.26 -5.25
CA THR A 94 -1.09 -22.16 -5.83
C THR A 94 -1.48 -20.81 -5.24
N LEU A 95 -2.79 -20.52 -5.10
CA LEU A 95 -3.27 -19.30 -4.43
C LEU A 95 -2.79 -19.22 -2.97
N ASN A 96 -2.91 -20.30 -2.20
CA ASN A 96 -2.49 -20.32 -0.81
C ASN A 96 -0.99 -20.06 -0.64
N SER A 97 -0.15 -20.60 -1.52
CA SER A 97 1.30 -20.36 -1.49
C SER A 97 1.64 -18.89 -1.74
N ILE A 98 0.98 -18.24 -2.70
CA ILE A 98 1.15 -16.80 -2.96
C ILE A 98 0.69 -15.97 -1.76
N VAL A 99 -0.46 -16.31 -1.18
CA VAL A 99 -0.97 -15.65 0.02
C VAL A 99 0.02 -15.77 1.18
N LYS A 100 0.59 -16.97 1.39
CA LYS A 100 1.59 -17.21 2.43
C LYS A 100 2.84 -16.36 2.19
N LEU A 101 3.35 -16.34 0.97
CA LEU A 101 4.51 -15.54 0.57
C LEU A 101 4.34 -14.05 0.94
N LEU A 102 3.15 -13.49 0.72
CA LEU A 102 2.82 -12.11 1.07
C LEU A 102 2.64 -11.89 2.57
N GLN A 103 2.09 -12.88 3.28
CA GLN A 103 1.91 -12.81 4.73
C GLN A 103 3.24 -12.87 5.49
N ASP A 104 4.22 -13.61 4.96
CA ASP A 104 5.55 -13.75 5.56
C ASP A 104 6.39 -12.47 5.43
N ARG A 105 5.98 -11.53 4.56
CA ARG A 105 6.64 -10.23 4.35
C ARG A 105 5.68 -9.06 4.62
N PRO A 106 5.25 -8.87 5.89
CA PRO A 106 4.28 -7.86 6.24
C PRO A 106 4.89 -6.45 6.24
N TYR A 107 4.03 -5.44 6.17
CA TYR A 107 4.41 -4.06 6.41
C TYR A 107 4.98 -3.84 7.82
N ARG A 108 5.88 -2.87 7.93
CA ARG A 108 6.47 -2.36 9.16
C ARG A 108 6.37 -0.84 9.16
N LEU A 109 6.20 -0.23 10.33
CA LEU A 109 6.29 1.22 10.46
C LEU A 109 7.77 1.62 10.52
N TYR A 110 8.10 2.80 9.99
CA TYR A 110 9.37 3.44 10.33
C TYR A 110 9.39 3.80 11.82
N SER A 111 10.59 3.83 12.43
CA SER A 111 10.74 4.07 13.86
C SER A 111 10.21 5.43 14.31
N ASP A 112 10.29 6.43 13.43
CA ASP A 112 9.86 7.82 13.64
C ASP A 112 8.45 8.10 13.09
N ALA A 113 7.77 7.10 12.50
CA ALA A 113 6.47 7.30 11.84
C ALA A 113 5.40 7.87 12.79
N ALA A 114 5.35 7.37 14.04
CA ALA A 114 4.41 7.89 15.03
C ALA A 114 4.77 9.31 15.47
N GLU A 115 6.05 9.56 15.72
CA GLU A 115 6.56 10.87 16.15
C GLU A 115 6.27 11.94 15.11
N ALA A 116 6.46 11.64 13.82
CA ALA A 116 6.16 12.57 12.74
C ALA A 116 4.68 13.01 12.72
N VAL A 117 3.75 12.07 12.93
CA VAL A 117 2.32 12.39 12.98
C VAL A 117 1.96 13.16 14.25
N VAL A 118 2.52 12.79 15.41
CA VAL A 118 2.32 13.52 16.68
C VAL A 118 2.83 14.95 16.56
N TYR A 119 4.02 15.13 16.00
CA TYR A 119 4.65 16.43 15.83
C TYR A 119 3.76 17.36 14.99
N ALA A 120 3.22 16.87 13.86
CA ALA A 120 2.29 17.65 13.04
C ALA A 120 1.02 18.05 13.82
N LYS A 121 0.43 17.14 14.60
CA LYS A 121 -0.73 17.46 15.44
C LYS A 121 -0.42 18.52 16.51
N GLN A 122 0.71 18.39 17.19
CA GLN A 122 1.13 19.33 18.24
C GLN A 122 1.34 20.75 17.71
N HIS A 123 1.66 20.90 16.42
CA HIS A 123 1.80 22.19 15.75
C HIS A 123 0.49 22.70 15.14
N GLY A 124 -0.66 22.13 15.51
CA GLY A 124 -1.98 22.61 15.13
C GLY A 124 -2.46 22.15 13.75
N PHE A 125 -1.74 21.26 13.07
CA PHE A 125 -2.18 20.73 11.78
C PHE A 125 -3.26 19.65 11.96
N LYS A 126 -4.29 19.70 11.11
CA LYS A 126 -5.18 18.54 10.91
C LYS A 126 -4.39 17.45 10.20
N THR A 127 -4.42 16.22 10.71
CA THR A 127 -3.66 15.10 10.12
C THR A 127 -4.57 14.01 9.59
N ALA A 128 -4.22 13.46 8.43
CA ALA A 128 -4.82 12.23 7.90
C ALA A 128 -3.74 11.33 7.28
N ILE A 129 -4.04 10.04 7.17
CA ILE A 129 -3.20 9.08 6.45
C ILE A 129 -3.97 8.65 5.21
N ALA A 130 -3.36 8.78 4.05
CA ALA A 130 -3.93 8.39 2.76
C ALA A 130 -3.08 7.26 2.17
N THR A 131 -3.72 6.23 1.62
CA THR A 131 -3.01 5.14 0.95
C THR A 131 -3.90 4.42 -0.04
N THR A 132 -3.29 3.88 -1.09
CA THR A 132 -3.90 2.94 -2.02
C THR A 132 -3.72 1.48 -1.59
N ILE A 133 -2.98 1.24 -0.50
CA ILE A 133 -2.77 -0.10 0.04
C ILE A 133 -4.06 -0.60 0.71
N ALA A 134 -4.42 -1.85 0.42
CA ALA A 134 -5.59 -2.47 1.01
C ALA A 134 -5.48 -2.58 2.54
N TYR A 135 -6.47 -2.04 3.26
CA TYR A 135 -6.52 -1.95 4.72
C TYR A 135 -6.23 -3.27 5.44
N PHE A 136 -6.70 -4.40 4.90
CA PHE A 136 -6.48 -5.71 5.53
C PHE A 136 -4.98 -6.06 5.64
N SER A 137 -4.14 -5.59 4.71
CA SER A 137 -2.70 -5.87 4.69
C SER A 137 -1.92 -5.04 5.74
N LEU A 138 -2.55 -3.98 6.25
CA LEU A 138 -1.95 -2.98 7.15
C LEU A 138 -2.63 -2.88 8.51
N LYS A 139 -3.70 -3.65 8.71
CA LYS A 139 -4.60 -3.50 9.87
C LYS A 139 -3.84 -3.47 11.20
N ARG A 140 -2.82 -4.31 11.35
CA ARG A 140 -2.00 -4.37 12.56
C ARG A 140 -1.20 -3.08 12.78
N GLN A 141 -0.54 -2.59 11.75
CA GLN A 141 0.32 -1.39 11.79
C GLN A 141 -0.53 -0.13 12.03
N LEU A 142 -1.70 -0.03 11.39
CA LEU A 142 -2.61 1.09 11.61
C LEU A 142 -3.20 1.11 13.03
N ILE A 143 -3.49 -0.07 13.61
CA ILE A 143 -3.91 -0.17 15.02
C ILE A 143 -2.75 0.26 15.94
N GLN A 144 -1.53 -0.21 15.69
CA GLN A 144 -0.36 0.18 16.46
C GLN A 144 -0.14 1.70 16.44
N LEU A 145 -0.14 2.29 15.24
CA LEU A 145 0.01 3.73 15.05
C LEU A 145 -1.10 4.51 15.76
N LYS A 146 -2.36 4.08 15.63
CA LYS A 146 -3.50 4.70 16.32
C LYS A 146 -3.34 4.67 17.84
N ASN A 147 -2.91 3.55 18.41
CA ASN A 147 -2.72 3.42 19.85
C ASN A 147 -1.65 4.38 20.37
N THR A 148 -0.51 4.49 19.66
CA THR A 148 0.54 5.46 19.99
C THR A 148 0.01 6.89 19.95
N LEU A 149 -0.80 7.23 18.94
CA LEU A 149 -1.41 8.57 18.80
C LEU A 149 -2.47 8.93 19.84
N THR A 150 -3.04 7.94 20.55
CA THR A 150 -4.02 8.18 21.62
C THR A 150 -3.39 8.25 23.01
N SER A 151 -2.14 7.80 23.14
CA SER A 151 -1.39 7.84 24.40
C SER A 151 -0.47 9.06 24.51
N SER A 152 -0.26 9.79 23.41
CA SER A 152 0.45 11.08 23.31
C SER A 152 -0.50 12.25 23.44
#